data_AF-A0A353ZPY7-F1
#
_entry.id   AF-A0A353ZPY7-F1
#
_cell.length_a   1.000
_cell.length_b   1.000
_cell.length_c   1.000
_cell.angle_alpha   90.00
_cell.angle_beta   90.00
_cell.angle_gamma   90.00
#
_symmetry.space_group_name_H-M   'P 1'
#
loop_
_entity.id
_entity.type
_entity.pdbx_description
1 polymer ?
#
loop_
_entity_poly.entity_id
_entity_poly.type
_entity_poly.pdbx_seq_one_letter_code
_entity_poly.pdbx_strand_id
1 'polypeptide(L)'
;MPKISPDLLSVLRCPVTGSPLVQDGEELVSTAAGESGVKLRYPIEDGIPLLLLPALRRAANAASSDQHDPAVRPATDPSPATDQSVGTA
;
A
#
# COMPACT_ATOMS: atom_id res chain seq x y z
N MET A 1 -0.39 22.96 -8.39
CA MET A 1 0.88 22.66 -7.70
C MET A 1 0.59 21.88 -6.42
N PRO A 2 0.43 20.55 -6.50
CA PRO A 2 0.40 19.74 -5.30
C PRO A 2 1.79 19.76 -4.67
N LYS A 3 2.01 20.59 -3.66
CA LYS A 3 3.26 20.60 -2.87
C LYS A 3 3.12 19.59 -1.75
N ILE A 4 3.92 18.52 -1.80
CA ILE A 4 4.06 17.65 -0.63
C ILE A 4 4.83 18.42 0.43
N SER A 5 4.38 18.34 1.69
CA SER A 5 5.08 19.01 2.76
C SER A 5 6.50 18.46 2.93
N PRO A 6 7.48 19.31 3.28
CA PRO A 6 8.87 18.89 3.46
C PRO A 6 9.04 17.84 4.57
N ASP A 7 8.21 17.90 5.61
CA ASP A 7 8.16 16.90 6.67
C ASP A 7 7.77 15.52 6.14
N LEU A 8 6.79 15.46 5.24
CA LEU A 8 6.36 14.20 4.63
C LEU A 8 7.41 13.66 3.66
N LEU A 9 8.03 14.53 2.83
CA LEU A 9 9.14 14.13 1.94
C LEU A 9 10.32 13.52 2.70
N SER A 10 10.58 13.98 3.93
CA SER A 10 11.66 13.44 4.78
C SER A 10 11.42 11.97 5.17
N VAL A 11 10.16 11.56 5.28
CA VAL A 11 9.74 10.19 5.65
C VAL A 11 9.58 9.29 4.42
N LEU A 12 9.08 9.83 3.30
CA LEU A 12 8.81 9.05 2.10
C LEU A 12 10.08 8.36 1.54
N ARG A 13 9.93 7.10 1.16
CA ARG A 13 10.99 6.27 0.58
C ARG A 13 10.51 5.60 -0.70
N CYS A 14 11.45 5.39 -1.61
CA CYS A 14 11.22 4.66 -2.85
C CYS A 14 10.86 3.19 -2.52
N PRO A 15 9.74 2.65 -3.03
CA PRO A 15 9.33 1.26 -2.77
C PRO A 15 10.27 0.21 -3.39
N VAL A 16 11.08 0.58 -4.38
CA VAL A 16 12.02 -0.34 -5.03
C VAL A 16 13.41 -0.29 -4.40
N THR A 17 13.92 0.91 -4.12
CA THR A 17 15.31 1.10 -3.68
C THR A 17 15.46 1.48 -2.22
N GLY A 18 14.37 1.80 -1.53
CA GLY A 18 14.39 2.32 -0.16
C GLY A 18 15.05 3.70 -0.02
N SER A 19 15.45 4.34 -1.11
CA SER A 19 16.11 5.66 -1.10
C SER A 19 15.13 6.82 -0.89
N PRO A 20 15.58 7.99 -0.40
CA PRO A 20 14.77 9.19 -0.33
C PRO A 20 14.18 9.60 -1.69
N LEU A 21 13.03 10.26 -1.65
CA LEU A 21 12.36 10.84 -2.81
C LEU A 21 12.51 12.37 -2.80
N VAL A 22 12.67 12.95 -3.99
CA VAL A 22 12.70 14.41 -4.19
C VAL A 22 11.53 14.78 -5.09
N GLN A 23 10.82 15.85 -4.76
CA GLN A 23 9.74 16.35 -5.60
C GLN A 23 10.31 17.17 -6.78
N ASP A 24 9.96 16.77 -7.99
CA ASP A 24 10.25 17.46 -9.25
C ASP A 24 8.91 17.80 -9.94
N GLY A 25 8.42 19.02 -9.71
CA GLY A 25 7.11 19.44 -10.19
C GLY A 25 5.97 18.58 -9.61
N GLU A 26 5.31 17.82 -10.47
CA GLU A 26 4.17 16.93 -10.14
C GLU A 26 4.60 15.47 -10.04
N GLU A 27 5.90 15.21 -9.89
CA GLU A 27 6.44 13.86 -9.74
C GLU A 27 7.37 13.76 -8.52
N LEU A 28 7.49 12.55 -7.96
CA LEU A 28 8.52 12.19 -7.01
C LEU A 28 9.59 11.36 -7.72
N VAL A 29 10.84 11.79 -7.61
CA VAL A 29 12.00 11.16 -8.24
C VAL A 29 12.87 10.51 -7.17
N SER A 30 13.27 9.25 -7.39
CA SER A 30 14.20 8.56 -6.49
C SER A 30 15.60 9.17 -6.56
N THR A 31 16.23 9.34 -5.39
CA THR A 31 17.61 9.83 -5.30
C THR A 31 18.62 8.79 -5.81
N ALA A 32 18.36 7.50 -5.56
CA ALA A 32 19.13 6.39 -6.12
C ALA A 32 18.47 5.83 -7.40
N ALA A 33 19.29 5.36 -8.33
CA ALA A 33 18.85 4.58 -9.47
C ALA A 33 18.37 3.19 -9.03
N GLY A 34 17.36 2.65 -9.73
CA GLY A 34 16.94 1.26 -9.56
C GLY A 34 17.89 0.29 -10.25
N GLU A 35 17.50 -0.98 -10.28
CA GLU A 35 18.28 -2.08 -10.89
C GLU A 35 18.62 -1.84 -12.37
N SER A 36 17.77 -1.10 -13.09
CA SER A 36 17.98 -0.70 -14.49
C SER A 36 18.96 0.47 -14.67
N GLY A 37 19.53 1.01 -13.59
CA GLY A 37 20.41 2.19 -13.64
C GLY A 37 19.69 3.52 -13.86
N VAL A 38 18.35 3.52 -13.91
CA VAL A 38 17.51 4.71 -14.10
C VAL A 38 16.82 5.08 -12.79
N LYS A 39 16.68 6.38 -12.53
CA LYS A 39 15.89 6.90 -11.40
C LYS A 39 14.41 6.67 -11.65
N LEU A 40 13.71 6.16 -10.64
CA LEU A 40 12.27 5.93 -10.72
C LEU A 40 11.53 7.25 -10.50
N ARG A 41 10.47 7.47 -11.27
CA ARG A 41 9.61 8.64 -11.21
C ARG A 41 8.18 8.18 -10.91
N TYR A 42 7.54 8.86 -9.96
CA TYR A 42 6.20 8.54 -9.49
C TYR A 42 5.31 9.78 -9.63
N PRO A 43 4.24 9.74 -10.43
CA PRO A 43 3.37 10.89 -10.60
C PRO A 43 2.56 11.16 -9.33
N ILE A 44 2.17 12.41 -9.16
CA ILE A 44 1.25 12.88 -8.11
C ILE A 44 -0.08 13.20 -8.80
N GLU A 45 -1.13 12.43 -8.48
CA GLU A 45 -2.48 12.59 -9.04
C GLU A 45 -3.42 12.98 -7.89
N ASP A 46 -4.16 14.08 -8.04
CA ASP A 46 -5.06 14.62 -7.01
C ASP A 46 -4.40 14.86 -5.63
N GLY A 47 -3.09 15.14 -5.64
CA GLY A 47 -2.28 15.31 -4.42
C GLY A 47 -1.82 13.99 -3.78
N ILE A 48 -2.11 12.85 -4.39
CA ILE A 48 -1.73 11.51 -3.93
C ILE A 48 -0.55 10.98 -4.76
N PRO A 49 0.60 10.64 -4.15
CA PRO A 49 1.73 10.08 -4.86
C PRO A 49 1.49 8.60 -5.23
N LEU A 50 1.59 8.28 -6.53
CA LEU A 50 1.44 6.90 -7.01
C LEU A 50 2.75 6.11 -6.88
N LEU A 51 3.05 5.65 -5.67
CA LEU A 51 4.24 4.83 -5.35
C LEU A 51 4.06 3.34 -5.72
N LEU A 52 3.57 3.07 -6.93
CA LEU A 52 3.39 1.71 -7.44
C LEU A 52 4.59 1.28 -8.26
N LEU A 53 5.02 0.03 -8.10
CA LEU A 53 5.99 -0.57 -9.02
C LEU A 53 5.35 -0.60 -10.42
N PRO A 54 6.11 -0.28 -11.50
CA PRO A 54 5.57 -0.34 -12.86
C PRO A 54 4.92 -1.68 -13.21
N ALA A 55 5.51 -2.79 -12.73
CA ALA A 55 4.95 -4.13 -12.91
C ALA A 55 3.61 -4.35 -12.19
N LEU A 56 3.38 -3.68 -11.05
CA LEU A 56 2.20 -3.84 -10.21
C LEU A 56 1.06 -2.88 -10.57
N ARG A 57 1.32 -1.84 -11.38
CA ARG A 57 0.32 -0.84 -11.78
C ARG A 57 -0.90 -1.46 -12.47
N ARG A 58 -0.68 -2.46 -13.32
CA ARG A 58 -1.78 -3.20 -13.99
C ARG A 58 -2.61 -4.01 -13.01
N ALA A 59 -1.97 -4.65 -12.04
CA ALA A 59 -2.67 -5.41 -11.01
C ALA A 59 -3.52 -4.51 -10.11
N ALA A 60 -2.98 -3.34 -9.73
CA ALA A 60 -3.73 -2.33 -8.97
C ALA A 60 -4.97 -1.82 -9.72
N ASN A 61 -4.86 -1.55 -11.03
CA ASN A 61 -6.01 -1.14 -11.84
C ASN A 61 -7.06 -2.25 -12.03
N ALA A 62 -6.65 -3.51 -11.99
CA ALA A 62 -7.55 -4.66 -12.12
C ALA A 62 -8.20 -5.06 -10.78
N ALA A 63 -7.60 -4.66 -9.66
CA ALA A 63 -8.16 -4.91 -8.34
C ALA A 63 -9.44 -4.11 -8.14
N SER A 64 -10.47 -4.77 -7.61
CA SER A 64 -11.70 -4.07 -7.19
C SER A 64 -11.42 -3.31 -5.89
N SER A 65 -11.99 -2.10 -5.73
CA SER A 65 -11.77 -1.25 -4.55
C SER A 65 -12.13 -1.93 -3.22
N ASP A 66 -13.03 -2.91 -3.24
CA ASP A 66 -13.44 -3.73 -2.09
C ASP A 66 -12.26 -4.53 -1.48
N GLN A 67 -11.17 -4.72 -2.22
CA GLN A 67 -9.99 -5.46 -1.78
C GLN A 67 -8.98 -4.62 -0.98
N HIS A 68 -9.19 -3.31 -0.88
CA HIS A 68 -8.23 -2.38 -0.27
C HIS A 68 -8.45 -2.10 1.22
N ASP A 69 -9.52 -2.62 1.83
CA ASP A 69 -9.76 -2.54 3.28
C ASP A 69 -10.37 -3.86 3.80
N PRO A 70 -9.65 -4.69 4.58
CA PRO A 70 -10.23 -5.85 5.25
C PRO A 70 -10.85 -5.40 6.57
N ALA A 71 -11.80 -4.45 6.55
CA ALA A 71 -12.62 -4.23 7.73
C ALA A 71 -13.39 -5.52 8.02
N VAL A 72 -13.02 -6.13 9.16
CA VAL A 72 -13.67 -7.27 9.82
C VAL A 72 -13.26 -8.66 9.28
N ARG A 73 -12.13 -9.15 9.80
CA ARG A 73 -12.11 -10.55 10.24
C ARG A 73 -13.29 -10.74 11.21
N PRO A 74 -14.23 -11.67 11.02
CA PRO A 74 -15.26 -11.93 12.00
C PRO A 74 -14.59 -12.51 13.25
N ALA A 75 -14.26 -11.63 14.20
CA ALA A 75 -14.02 -12.04 15.56
C ALA A 75 -15.39 -12.35 16.17
N THR A 76 -15.82 -13.61 16.10
CA THR A 76 -16.46 -14.39 17.18
C THR A 76 -16.92 -15.70 16.55
N ASP A 77 -16.12 -16.73 16.80
CA ASP A 77 -16.61 -18.09 16.93
C ASP A 77 -17.25 -18.16 18.33
N PRO A 78 -18.58 -18.30 18.48
CA PRO A 78 -19.10 -18.99 19.63
C PRO A 78 -19.34 -20.42 19.18
N SER A 79 -18.37 -21.27 19.46
CA SER A 79 -18.57 -22.71 19.58
C SER A 79 -19.90 -22.94 20.33
N PRO A 80 -20.94 -23.51 19.72
CA PRO A 80 -21.99 -24.07 20.53
C PRO A 80 -21.37 -25.32 21.17
N ALA A 81 -21.02 -25.20 22.44
CA ALA A 81 -20.85 -26.37 23.29
C ALA A 81 -22.18 -27.13 23.23
N THR A 82 -22.26 -28.11 22.33
CA THR A 82 -23.28 -29.14 22.37
C THR A 82 -23.10 -29.85 23.70
N ASP A 83 -24.00 -29.56 24.63
CA ASP A 83 -24.26 -30.36 25.81
C ASP A 83 -24.51 -31.81 25.35
N GLN A 84 -23.46 -32.63 25.40
CA GLN A 84 -23.58 -34.08 25.35
C GLN A 84 -23.68 -34.58 26.78
N SER A 85 -24.87 -34.42 27.37
CA SER A 85 -25.28 -35.21 28.53
C SER A 85 -26.00 -36.47 28.03
N VAL A 86 -25.21 -37.45 27.59
CA VAL A 86 -25.66 -38.83 27.38
C VAL A 86 -25.10 -39.66 28.53
N GLY A 87 -25.97 -40.29 29.32
CA GLY A 87 -25.59 -41.26 30.34
C GLY A 87 -26.67 -41.46 31.41
N THR A 88 -27.63 -42.36 31.21
CA THR A 88 -27.63 -43.73 31.77
C THR A 88 -28.28 -43.82 33.16
N ALA A 89 -29.54 -44.27 33.20
CA ALA A 89 -30.08 -45.36 34.04
C ALA A 89 -31.60 -45.43 33.88
#